data_AF-A0AAX2AGZ6-F1
#
_entry.id   AF-A0AAX2AGZ6-F1
#
_cell.length_a   1.000
_cell.length_b   1.000
_cell.length_c   1.000
_cell.angle_alpha   90.00
_cell.angle_beta   90.00
_cell.angle_gamma   90.00
#
_symmetry.space_group_name_H-M   'P 1'
#
loop_
_entity.id
_entity.type
_entity.pdbx_description
1 polymer ?
#
loop_
_entity_poly.entity_id
_entity_poly.type
_entity_poly.pdbx_seq_one_letter_code
_entity_poly.pdbx_strand_id
1 'polypeptide(L)'
;MDIVKTDLENLIESFTNILKTNDTSLDQLQEIIDFIKKNREDLENLSIENIIGLQDTLNSKVDNTKVLTPVPENALFTDTNTWRPISDSVSSVDSTVSASSKAVKIAYDKAMEAIRKAATVPSSIGGVGTYAFLAYYGSKTFSPGSTWVGSKLRYAGVSEYGSVKLENQSLSGTWRCMGYSTSNTPATLFLRIA
;
A
#
# COMPACT_ATOMS: atom_id res chain seq x y z
N MET A 1 -80.28 -66.97 -52.38
CA MET A 1 -80.96 -66.37 -51.22
C MET A 1 -79.85 -65.93 -50.29
N ASP A 2 -79.45 -64.66 -50.40
CA ASP A 2 -78.44 -64.09 -49.52
C ASP A 2 -79.02 -64.04 -48.12
N ILE A 3 -78.41 -64.81 -47.22
CA ILE A 3 -78.86 -64.93 -45.84
C ILE A 3 -78.60 -63.58 -45.18
N VAL A 4 -79.66 -62.88 -44.78
CA VAL A 4 -79.56 -61.67 -43.97
C VAL A 4 -78.91 -62.07 -42.65
N LYS A 5 -77.64 -61.70 -42.47
CA LYS A 5 -76.92 -61.94 -41.21
C LYS A 5 -77.66 -61.23 -40.08
N THR A 6 -78.05 -61.99 -39.07
CA THR A 6 -78.61 -61.50 -37.81
C THR A 6 -77.62 -60.58 -37.11
N ASP A 7 -78.10 -59.69 -36.24
CA ASP A 7 -77.22 -58.81 -35.46
C ASP A 7 -76.17 -59.60 -34.66
N LEU A 8 -76.55 -60.79 -34.19
CA LEU A 8 -75.64 -61.71 -33.51
C LEU A 8 -74.57 -62.24 -34.47
N GLU A 9 -74.91 -62.57 -35.71
CA GLU A 9 -73.93 -62.98 -36.72
C GLU A 9 -72.98 -61.84 -37.10
N ASN A 10 -73.46 -60.60 -37.18
CA ASN A 10 -72.61 -59.43 -37.41
C ASN A 10 -71.66 -59.19 -36.22
N LEU A 11 -72.16 -59.35 -34.98
CA LEU A 11 -71.35 -59.23 -33.76
C LEU A 11 -70.29 -60.34 -33.67
N ILE A 12 -70.67 -61.57 -34.01
CA ILE A 12 -69.76 -62.73 -34.03
C ILE A 12 -68.70 -62.55 -35.11
N GLU A 13 -69.05 -62.05 -36.30
CA GLU A 13 -68.09 -61.78 -37.35
C GLU A 13 -67.12 -60.66 -36.98
N SER A 14 -67.61 -59.60 -36.32
CA SER A 14 -66.76 -58.54 -35.76
C SER A 14 -65.74 -59.09 -34.75
N PHE A 15 -66.19 -59.87 -33.77
CA PHE A 15 -65.29 -60.51 -32.81
C PHE A 15 -64.33 -61.49 -33.47
N THR A 16 -64.83 -62.27 -34.42
CA THR A 16 -64.01 -63.23 -35.17
C THR A 16 -62.95 -62.51 -35.99
N ASN A 17 -63.26 -61.35 -36.58
CA ASN A 17 -62.30 -60.54 -37.30
C ASN A 17 -61.27 -59.90 -36.36
N ILE A 18 -61.65 -59.43 -35.17
CA ILE A 18 -60.70 -58.94 -34.15
C ILE A 18 -59.77 -60.07 -33.65
N LEU A 19 -60.28 -61.30 -33.57
CA LEU A 19 -59.51 -62.47 -33.14
C LEU A 19 -58.69 -63.12 -34.28
N LYS A 20 -59.05 -62.86 -35.54
CA LYS A 20 -58.37 -63.35 -36.77
C LYS A 20 -57.53 -62.30 -37.46
N THR A 21 -57.62 -61.03 -37.08
CA THR A 21 -56.56 -60.07 -37.34
C THR A 21 -55.36 -60.63 -36.59
N ASN A 22 -54.60 -61.45 -37.31
CA ASN A 22 -53.26 -61.86 -36.96
C ASN A 22 -52.49 -60.55 -36.84
N ASP A 23 -52.55 -59.96 -35.66
CA ASP A 23 -51.93 -58.69 -35.33
C ASP A 23 -50.43 -58.93 -35.28
N THR A 24 -49.87 -59.08 -36.48
CA THR A 24 -48.50 -58.68 -36.80
C THR A 24 -48.20 -57.36 -36.08
N SER A 25 -49.14 -56.42 -36.02
CA SER A 25 -49.03 -55.18 -35.22
C SER A 25 -48.79 -55.38 -33.71
N LEU A 26 -49.47 -56.30 -33.02
CA LEU A 26 -49.37 -56.45 -31.56
C LEU A 26 -48.17 -57.30 -31.15
N ASP A 27 -47.89 -58.38 -31.89
CA ASP A 27 -46.70 -59.20 -31.68
C ASP A 27 -45.41 -58.44 -32.04
N GLN A 28 -45.42 -57.66 -33.14
CA GLN A 28 -44.29 -56.78 -33.49
C GLN A 28 -44.14 -55.62 -32.49
N LEU A 29 -45.25 -55.08 -31.95
CA LEU A 29 -45.19 -54.07 -30.89
C LEU A 29 -44.59 -54.64 -29.60
N GLN A 30 -44.91 -55.90 -29.26
CA GLN A 30 -44.33 -56.59 -28.12
C GLN A 30 -42.82 -56.84 -28.33
N GLU A 31 -42.42 -57.28 -29.53
CA GLU A 31 -41.00 -57.40 -29.91
C GLU A 31 -40.26 -56.05 -29.78
N ILE A 32 -40.86 -54.96 -30.25
CA ILE A 32 -40.31 -53.60 -30.09
C ILE A 32 -40.21 -53.21 -28.60
N ILE A 33 -41.23 -53.48 -27.79
CA ILE A 33 -41.21 -53.19 -26.35
C ILE A 33 -40.08 -53.97 -25.66
N ASP A 34 -39.85 -55.22 -26.05
CA ASP A 34 -38.80 -56.04 -25.46
C ASP A 34 -37.40 -55.56 -25.88
N PHE A 35 -37.23 -55.12 -27.14
CA PHE A 35 -36.02 -54.40 -27.55
C PHE A 35 -35.83 -53.08 -26.79
N ILE A 36 -36.89 -52.30 -26.55
CA ILE A 36 -36.81 -51.05 -25.77
C ILE A 36 -36.39 -51.34 -24.33
N LYS A 37 -36.94 -52.38 -23.69
CA LYS A 37 -36.56 -52.78 -22.33
C LYS A 37 -35.10 -53.23 -22.28
N LYS A 38 -34.66 -54.05 -23.23
CA LYS A 38 -33.27 -54.49 -23.32
C LYS A 38 -32.31 -53.33 -23.57
N ASN A 39 -32.62 -52.47 -24.54
CA ASN A 39 -31.81 -51.29 -24.82
C ASN A 39 -31.75 -50.35 -23.60
N ARG A 40 -32.85 -50.20 -22.86
CA ARG A 40 -32.87 -49.44 -21.61
C ARG A 40 -31.92 -50.03 -20.58
N GLU A 41 -31.95 -51.35 -20.38
CA GLU A 41 -31.05 -52.05 -19.49
C GLU A 41 -29.58 -51.89 -19.92
N ASP A 42 -29.28 -52.02 -21.22
CA ASP A 42 -27.95 -51.80 -21.78
C ASP A 42 -27.46 -50.35 -21.56
N LEU A 43 -28.36 -49.36 -21.71
CA LEU A 43 -28.05 -47.95 -21.48
C LEU A 43 -27.84 -47.62 -20.01
N GLU A 44 -28.62 -48.21 -19.11
CA GLU A 44 -28.49 -48.03 -17.65
C GLU A 44 -27.18 -48.65 -17.12
N ASN A 45 -26.68 -49.69 -17.80
CA ASN A 45 -25.42 -50.37 -17.46
C ASN A 45 -24.19 -49.86 -18.23
N LEU A 46 -24.34 -48.81 -19.03
CA LEU A 46 -23.23 -48.27 -19.80
C LEU A 46 -22.19 -47.61 -18.87
N SER A 47 -20.97 -48.14 -18.90
CA SER A 47 -19.83 -47.71 -18.10
C SER A 47 -18.59 -47.47 -18.96
N ILE A 48 -17.51 -47.01 -18.35
CA ILE A 48 -16.22 -46.79 -19.04
C ILE A 48 -15.69 -48.10 -19.65
N GLU A 49 -15.93 -49.24 -19.01
CA GLU A 49 -15.49 -50.56 -19.48
C GLU A 49 -16.16 -50.96 -20.80
N ASN A 50 -17.34 -50.41 -21.11
CA ASN A 50 -18.08 -50.70 -22.33
C ASN A 50 -17.52 -49.96 -23.56
N ILE A 51 -16.62 -48.98 -23.38
CA ILE A 51 -15.98 -48.25 -24.48
C ILE A 51 -14.51 -48.67 -24.57
N ILE A 52 -14.20 -49.46 -25.59
CA ILE A 52 -12.85 -49.98 -25.84
C ILE A 52 -11.84 -48.83 -25.87
N GLY A 53 -10.79 -48.93 -25.04
CA GLY A 53 -9.67 -47.98 -24.98
C GLY A 53 -9.93 -46.69 -24.19
N LEU A 54 -11.15 -46.45 -23.69
CA LEU A 54 -11.44 -45.26 -22.89
C LEU A 54 -10.73 -45.29 -21.54
N GLN A 55 -10.74 -46.44 -20.85
CA GLN A 55 -10.03 -46.61 -19.58
C GLN A 55 -8.53 -46.36 -19.74
N ASP A 56 -7.93 -46.87 -20.82
CA ASP A 56 -6.51 -46.68 -21.12
C ASP A 56 -6.19 -45.21 -21.40
N THR A 57 -7.06 -44.53 -22.16
CA THR A 57 -6.92 -43.10 -22.45
C THR A 57 -6.98 -42.26 -21.18
N LEU A 58 -7.91 -42.58 -20.27
CA LEU A 58 -8.03 -41.90 -18.97
C LEU A 58 -6.81 -42.17 -18.09
N ASN A 59 -6.34 -43.41 -18.02
CA ASN A 59 -5.15 -43.80 -17.26
C ASN A 59 -3.86 -43.18 -17.80
N SER A 60 -3.81 -42.84 -19.09
CA SER A 60 -2.69 -42.18 -19.75
C SER A 60 -2.64 -40.66 -19.49
N LYS A 61 -3.74 -40.06 -19.04
CA LYS A 61 -3.74 -38.64 -18.64
C LYS A 61 -2.91 -38.45 -17.38
N VAL A 62 -2.24 -37.30 -17.31
CA VAL A 62 -1.48 -36.91 -16.14
C VAL A 62 -2.43 -36.60 -14.99
N ASP A 63 -2.06 -37.06 -13.79
CA ASP A 63 -2.75 -36.76 -12.55
C ASP A 63 -2.89 -35.25 -12.36
N ASN A 64 -4.10 -34.79 -12.02
CA ASN A 64 -4.40 -33.38 -11.77
C ASN A 64 -3.54 -32.76 -10.65
N THR A 65 -2.93 -33.58 -9.80
CA THR A 65 -2.02 -33.16 -8.74
C THR A 65 -0.59 -32.93 -9.21
N LYS A 66 -0.26 -33.23 -10.48
CA LYS A 66 1.09 -33.17 -11.03
C LYS A 66 1.14 -32.39 -12.33
N VAL A 67 2.31 -31.84 -12.62
CA VAL A 67 2.64 -31.23 -13.91
C VAL A 67 3.04 -32.34 -14.89
N LEU A 68 2.74 -32.14 -16.18
CA LEU A 68 3.04 -33.07 -17.27
C LEU A 68 4.50 -33.54 -17.31
N THR A 69 5.41 -32.66 -16.89
CA THR A 69 6.81 -32.99 -16.66
C THR A 69 7.16 -32.57 -15.23
N PRO A 70 7.70 -33.49 -14.40
CA PRO A 70 8.24 -33.13 -13.11
C PRO A 70 9.26 -32.02 -13.26
N VAL A 71 9.23 -31.06 -12.35
CA VAL A 71 10.25 -30.03 -12.26
C VAL A 71 11.60 -30.73 -12.00
N PRO A 72 12.64 -30.53 -12.86
CA PRO A 72 13.93 -31.15 -12.66
C PRO A 72 14.54 -30.84 -11.29
N GLU A 73 15.34 -31.77 -10.76
CA GLU A 73 16.06 -31.53 -9.51
C GLU A 73 16.97 -30.30 -9.68
N ASN A 74 16.88 -29.35 -8.74
CA ASN A 74 17.51 -28.03 -8.82
C ASN A 74 17.00 -27.09 -9.93
N ALA A 75 15.75 -27.26 -10.39
CA ALA A 75 15.15 -26.25 -11.23
C ALA A 75 15.21 -24.87 -10.55
N LEU A 76 15.94 -23.96 -11.18
CA LEU A 76 16.04 -22.59 -10.72
C LEU A 76 14.79 -21.84 -11.19
N PHE A 77 13.87 -21.56 -10.29
CA PHE A 77 12.77 -20.64 -10.55
C PHE A 77 13.34 -19.22 -10.54
N THR A 78 13.66 -18.68 -11.71
CA THR A 78 14.24 -17.34 -11.87
C THR A 78 13.19 -16.24 -11.85
N ASP A 79 12.11 -16.39 -11.07
CA ASP A 79 11.19 -15.26 -10.90
C ASP A 79 12.01 -14.10 -10.31
N THR A 80 12.10 -13.03 -11.10
CA THR A 80 12.96 -11.90 -10.78
C THR A 80 12.23 -11.12 -9.70
N ASN A 81 12.55 -11.40 -8.44
CA ASN A 81 12.00 -10.70 -7.28
C ASN A 81 12.19 -9.19 -7.43
N THR A 82 11.22 -8.52 -8.04
CA THR A 82 11.11 -7.05 -8.11
C THR A 82 10.75 -6.47 -6.74
N TRP A 83 10.34 -7.31 -5.79
CA TRP A 83 10.03 -6.93 -4.43
C TRP A 83 11.30 -6.70 -3.63
N ARG A 84 11.60 -5.43 -3.40
CA ARG A 84 12.65 -4.99 -2.49
C ARG A 84 12.17 -5.11 -1.04
N PRO A 85 13.00 -5.57 -0.09
CA PRO A 85 12.67 -5.50 1.33
C PRO A 85 12.37 -4.05 1.76
N ILE A 86 11.52 -3.87 2.78
CA ILE A 86 11.10 -2.55 3.29
C ILE A 86 11.68 -2.33 4.69
N SER A 87 12.16 -1.11 4.98
CA SER A 87 12.74 -0.75 6.28
C SER A 87 12.19 0.56 6.84
N ASP A 88 12.12 0.62 8.17
CA ASP A 88 11.78 1.82 8.95
C ASP A 88 13.00 2.72 9.21
N SER A 89 14.20 2.34 8.75
CA SER A 89 15.41 3.12 8.96
C SER A 89 15.41 4.42 8.16
N VAL A 90 15.71 5.54 8.82
CA VAL A 90 15.88 6.88 8.20
C VAL A 90 17.35 7.26 8.01
N SER A 91 18.26 6.32 8.24
CA SER A 91 19.71 6.51 8.10
C SER A 91 20.37 5.43 7.24
N SER A 92 19.57 4.55 6.63
CA SER A 92 20.10 3.53 5.71
C SER A 92 20.65 4.18 4.45
N VAL A 93 21.74 3.63 3.93
CA VAL A 93 22.32 3.97 2.61
C VAL A 93 22.13 2.83 1.60
N ASP A 94 21.39 1.79 1.97
CA ASP A 94 21.12 0.62 1.12
C ASP A 94 20.27 1.01 -0.09
N SER A 95 20.73 0.67 -1.29
CA SER A 95 20.04 0.94 -2.56
C SER A 95 19.07 -0.17 -2.97
N THR A 96 19.05 -1.28 -2.22
CA THR A 96 18.26 -2.47 -2.50
C THR A 96 17.06 -2.63 -1.58
N VAL A 97 17.00 -1.85 -0.50
CA VAL A 97 15.92 -1.81 0.49
C VAL A 97 15.08 -0.54 0.29
N SER A 98 13.77 -0.68 0.16
CA SER A 98 12.83 0.44 0.07
C SER A 98 12.56 1.07 1.45
N ALA A 99 12.35 2.38 1.48
CA ALA A 99 11.89 3.06 2.69
C ALA A 99 10.40 2.79 2.95
N SER A 100 10.04 2.56 4.22
CA SER A 100 8.63 2.51 4.63
C SER A 100 8.01 3.91 4.65
N SER A 101 6.68 3.98 4.58
CA SER A 101 5.94 5.24 4.77
C SER A 101 6.22 5.90 6.12
N LYS A 102 6.48 5.09 7.16
CA LYS A 102 6.88 5.55 8.49
C LYS A 102 8.26 6.21 8.48
N ALA A 103 9.26 5.62 7.81
CA ALA A 103 10.57 6.23 7.65
C ALA A 103 10.48 7.59 6.94
N VAL A 104 9.71 7.66 5.84
CA VAL A 104 9.50 8.90 5.09
C VAL A 104 8.85 9.99 5.96
N LYS A 105 7.81 9.63 6.72
CA LYS A 105 7.16 10.54 7.68
C LYS A 105 8.16 11.08 8.71
N ILE A 106 8.96 10.21 9.32
CA ILE A 106 9.95 10.60 10.33
C ILE A 106 10.99 11.55 9.75
N ALA A 107 11.50 11.27 8.54
CA ALA A 107 12.46 12.13 7.86
C ALA A 107 11.88 13.52 7.58
N TYR A 108 10.62 13.57 7.11
CA TYR A 108 9.90 14.82 6.90
C TYR A 108 9.74 15.63 8.19
N ASP A 109 9.31 15.00 9.29
CA ASP A 109 9.11 15.67 10.58
C ASP A 109 10.43 16.25 11.11
N LYS A 110 11.55 15.50 10.99
CA LYS A 110 12.90 15.97 11.34
C LYS A 110 13.33 17.17 10.49
N ALA A 111 13.08 17.14 9.19
CA ALA A 111 13.39 18.25 8.30
C ALA A 111 12.62 19.53 8.69
N MET A 112 11.34 19.38 9.05
CA MET A 112 10.52 20.50 9.50
C MET A 112 10.96 21.06 10.85
N GLU A 113 11.40 20.22 11.78
CA GLU A 113 11.99 20.68 13.03
C GLU A 113 13.27 21.50 12.80
N ALA A 114 14.14 21.04 11.90
CA ALA A 114 15.36 21.75 11.54
C ALA A 114 15.07 23.13 10.94
N ILE A 115 14.09 23.23 10.03
CA ILE A 115 13.67 24.51 9.44
C ILE A 115 13.11 25.45 10.51
N ARG A 116 12.30 24.96 11.45
CA ARG A 116 11.80 25.79 12.57
C ARG A 116 12.92 26.32 13.45
N LYS A 117 13.93 25.50 13.76
CA LYS A 117 15.12 25.95 14.51
C LYS A 117 15.90 27.01 13.74
N ALA A 118 16.09 26.84 12.43
CA ALA A 118 16.77 27.84 11.60
C ALA A 118 15.98 29.16 11.54
N ALA A 119 14.64 29.11 11.48
CA ALA A 119 13.78 30.29 11.49
C ALA A 119 13.82 31.09 12.81
N THR A 120 14.30 30.50 13.91
CA THR A 120 14.51 31.23 15.18
C THR A 120 15.81 32.02 15.22
N VAL A 121 16.67 31.93 14.20
CA VAL A 121 17.86 32.78 14.10
C VAL A 121 17.42 34.22 13.83
N PRO A 122 17.75 35.19 14.70
CA PRO A 122 17.30 36.56 14.53
C PRO A 122 17.93 37.20 13.27
N SER A 123 17.09 37.71 12.37
CA SER A 123 17.51 38.36 11.13
C SER A 123 17.47 39.90 11.19
N SER A 124 16.80 40.46 12.19
CA SER A 124 16.72 41.92 12.39
C SER A 124 17.86 42.44 13.25
N ILE A 125 18.33 43.65 12.93
CA ILE A 125 19.32 44.34 13.76
C ILE A 125 18.80 44.49 15.19
N GLY A 126 19.59 43.98 16.13
CA GLY A 126 19.23 43.98 17.54
C GLY A 126 18.06 43.06 17.88
N GLY A 127 17.74 42.00 17.12
CA GLY A 127 16.76 40.98 17.52
C GLY A 127 17.21 40.14 18.73
N VAL A 128 16.28 39.48 19.44
CA VAL A 128 16.64 38.59 20.58
C VAL A 128 17.53 37.46 20.08
N GLY A 129 18.65 37.21 20.77
CA GLY A 129 19.68 36.27 20.34
C GLY A 129 20.81 36.90 19.51
N THR A 130 20.71 38.18 19.12
CA THR A 130 21.80 38.89 18.43
C THR A 130 22.84 39.43 19.40
N TYR A 131 24.06 39.55 18.90
CA TYR A 131 25.15 40.21 19.61
C TYR A 131 25.40 41.61 19.04
N ALA A 132 25.73 42.56 19.89
CA ALA A 132 26.09 43.91 19.48
C ALA A 132 27.18 44.49 20.40
N PHE A 133 28.05 45.34 19.85
CA PHE A 133 28.92 46.19 20.64
C PHE A 133 28.14 47.41 21.10
N LEU A 134 27.94 47.53 22.41
CA LEU A 134 27.15 48.57 23.03
C LEU A 134 27.94 49.31 24.10
N ALA A 135 27.60 50.57 24.31
CA ALA A 135 28.10 51.37 25.43
C ALA A 135 26.96 52.00 26.21
N TYR A 136 27.25 52.39 27.45
CA TYR A 136 26.33 53.18 28.26
C TYR A 136 26.33 54.65 27.79
N TYR A 137 25.16 55.27 27.69
CA TYR A 137 25.07 56.71 27.41
C TYR A 137 25.42 57.52 28.68
N GLY A 138 26.71 57.75 28.90
CA GLY A 138 27.28 58.36 30.10
C GLY A 138 28.50 57.56 30.61
N SER A 139 28.74 57.57 31.93
CA SER A 139 29.86 56.84 32.54
C SER A 139 29.44 55.67 33.41
N LYS A 140 29.91 54.47 33.05
CA LYS A 140 29.60 53.22 33.77
C LYS A 140 30.63 52.14 33.48
N THR A 141 30.83 51.22 34.43
CA THR A 141 31.62 50.00 34.24
C THR A 141 30.71 48.81 33.93
N PHE A 142 31.26 47.81 33.25
CA PHE A 142 30.54 46.61 32.85
C PHE A 142 31.22 45.35 33.34
N SER A 143 30.42 44.43 33.88
CA SER A 143 30.86 43.09 34.30
C SER A 143 30.15 42.01 33.48
N PRO A 144 30.86 40.96 33.04
CA PRO A 144 30.23 39.84 32.33
C PRO A 144 29.04 39.25 33.09
N GLY A 145 28.01 38.85 32.37
CA GLY A 145 26.78 38.26 32.91
C GLY A 145 25.75 39.27 33.46
N SER A 146 26.15 40.53 33.68
CA SER A 146 25.21 41.57 34.17
C SER A 146 24.13 41.90 33.14
N THR A 147 22.93 42.22 33.64
CA THR A 147 21.75 42.51 32.82
C THR A 147 21.46 44.01 32.78
N TRP A 148 21.20 44.54 31.59
CA TRP A 148 21.03 45.95 31.32
C TRP A 148 19.79 46.22 30.47
N VAL A 149 19.06 47.28 30.81
CA VAL A 149 17.94 47.76 30.00
C VAL A 149 18.48 48.48 28.75
N GLY A 150 17.95 48.16 27.58
CA GLY A 150 18.40 48.70 26.30
C GLY A 150 18.28 50.22 26.21
N SER A 151 17.34 50.82 26.95
CA SER A 151 17.13 52.28 26.97
C SER A 151 18.36 53.07 27.45
N LYS A 152 19.27 52.42 28.17
CA LYS A 152 20.54 52.98 28.66
C LYS A 152 21.74 52.67 27.78
N LEU A 153 21.56 51.81 26.79
CA LEU A 153 22.61 51.38 25.88
C LEU A 153 22.48 52.09 24.53
N ARG A 154 23.60 52.20 23.81
CA ARG A 154 23.72 52.70 22.44
C ARG A 154 24.63 51.79 21.65
N TYR A 155 24.38 51.63 20.35
CA TYR A 155 25.34 50.99 19.45
C TYR A 155 26.64 51.79 19.49
N ALA A 156 27.75 51.08 19.65
CA ALA A 156 29.06 51.67 19.74
C ALA A 156 29.91 51.25 18.53
N GLY A 157 30.56 52.23 17.91
CA GLY A 157 31.56 52.06 16.86
C GLY A 157 32.87 52.76 17.24
N VAL A 158 33.83 52.74 16.34
CA VAL A 158 35.13 53.39 16.51
C VAL A 158 35.33 54.39 15.37
N SER A 159 35.77 55.59 15.69
CA SER A 159 36.16 56.62 14.71
C SER A 159 37.54 56.35 14.12
N GLU A 160 37.89 57.06 13.05
CA GLU A 160 39.20 57.00 12.39
C GLU A 160 40.39 57.16 13.35
N TYR A 161 40.22 57.95 14.42
CA TYR A 161 41.25 58.21 15.44
C TYR A 161 41.17 57.30 16.67
N GLY A 162 40.44 56.17 16.59
CA GLY A 162 40.37 55.18 17.67
C GLY A 162 39.43 55.54 18.83
N SER A 163 38.75 56.68 18.79
CA SER A 163 37.75 57.05 19.82
C SER A 163 36.42 56.32 19.61
N VAL A 164 35.79 55.86 20.70
CA VAL A 164 34.47 55.24 20.68
C VAL A 164 33.41 56.29 20.30
N LYS A 165 32.53 55.94 19.35
CA LYS A 165 31.39 56.76 18.92
C LYS A 165 30.09 56.00 19.18
N LEU A 166 29.05 56.73 19.59
CA LEU A 166 27.75 56.16 19.93
C LEU A 166 26.69 56.63 18.94
N GLU A 167 25.83 55.70 18.52
CA GLU A 167 24.60 56.04 17.80
C GLU A 167 23.67 56.86 18.71
N ASN A 168 22.93 57.80 18.12
CA ASN A 168 22.04 58.70 18.87
C ASN A 168 20.63 58.10 19.10
N GLN A 169 20.52 56.77 19.21
CA GLN A 169 19.26 56.05 19.39
C GLN A 169 19.34 55.05 20.54
N SER A 170 18.44 55.15 21.50
CA SER A 170 18.26 54.13 22.55
C SER A 170 17.87 52.79 21.96
N LEU A 171 18.47 51.71 22.47
CA LEU A 171 18.00 50.37 22.19
C LEU A 171 16.75 50.05 23.02
N SER A 172 16.02 49.03 22.59
CA SER A 172 14.91 48.43 23.33
C SER A 172 15.33 47.11 23.98
N GLY A 173 14.46 46.56 24.81
CA GLY A 173 14.63 45.23 25.38
C GLY A 173 15.67 45.15 26.50
N THR A 174 16.12 43.93 26.77
CA THR A 174 17.05 43.58 27.83
C THR A 174 18.28 42.91 27.24
N TRP A 175 19.45 43.35 27.68
CA TRP A 175 20.75 42.95 27.16
C TRP A 175 21.62 42.38 28.27
N ARG A 176 22.31 41.28 27.98
CA ARG A 176 23.31 40.67 28.87
C ARG A 176 24.69 41.09 28.42
N CYS A 177 25.48 41.64 29.34
CA CYS A 177 26.88 41.95 29.09
C CYS A 177 27.68 40.66 28.92
N MET A 178 28.42 40.56 27.82
CA MET A 178 29.24 39.39 27.48
C MET A 178 30.74 39.69 27.60
N GLY A 179 31.11 40.95 27.68
CA GLY A 179 32.49 41.38 27.93
C GLY A 179 32.66 42.13 29.25
N TYR A 180 33.82 42.76 29.42
CA TYR A 180 34.22 43.48 30.62
C TYR A 180 34.70 44.88 30.25
N SER A 181 34.46 45.87 31.12
CA SER A 181 35.12 47.16 30.98
C SER A 181 35.15 48.00 32.26
N THR A 182 36.27 48.69 32.45
CA THR A 182 36.60 49.49 33.64
C THR A 182 36.65 51.00 33.40
N SER A 183 36.53 51.45 32.15
CA SER A 183 36.67 52.88 31.80
C SER A 183 35.34 53.64 31.91
N ASN A 184 35.42 54.97 31.87
CA ASN A 184 34.26 55.87 32.02
C ASN A 184 33.44 56.08 30.73
N THR A 185 33.86 55.54 29.57
CA THR A 185 33.04 55.52 28.34
C THR A 185 33.24 54.20 27.58
N PRO A 186 32.96 53.04 28.21
CA PRO A 186 33.34 51.78 27.62
C PRO A 186 32.29 51.25 26.66
N ALA A 187 32.75 50.72 25.53
CA ALA A 187 31.95 49.82 24.69
C ALA A 187 32.38 48.38 24.97
N THR A 188 31.42 47.47 25.02
CA THR A 188 31.72 46.03 25.14
C THR A 188 30.63 45.21 24.43
N LEU A 189 30.83 43.90 24.36
CA LEU A 189 29.90 42.99 23.69
C LEU A 189 28.68 42.71 24.58
N PHE A 190 27.50 42.72 23.99
CA PHE A 190 26.24 42.34 24.63
C PHE A 190 25.45 41.36 23.78
N LEU A 191 24.67 40.50 24.43
CA LEU A 191 23.66 39.62 23.84
C LEU A 191 22.26 40.14 24.17
N ARG A 192 21.39 40.31 23.17
CA ARG A 192 19.98 40.61 23.45
C ARG A 192 19.26 39.37 23.95
N ILE A 193 18.63 39.46 25.12
CA ILE A 193 17.96 38.33 25.78
C ILE A 193 16.44 38.50 25.94
N ALA A 194 15.92 39.72 25.75
CA ALA A 194 14.49 40.02 25.63
C ALA A 194 14.28 41.36 24.87
#